data_AF-A0A371R706-F1
#
_entry.id   AF-A0A371R706-F1
#
_cell.length_a   1.000
_cell.length_b   1.000
_cell.length_c   1.000
_cell.angle_alpha   90.00
_cell.angle_beta   90.00
_cell.angle_gamma   90.00
#
_symmetry.space_group_name_H-M   'P 1'
#
loop_
_entity.id
_entity.type
_entity.pdbx_description
1 polymer ?
#
loop_
_entity_poly.entity_id
_entity_poly.type
_entity_poly.pdbx_seq_one_letter_code
_entity_poly.pdbx_strand_id
1 'polypeptide(L)'
;MARPIAPLISLLAISAVVLGAVSYQIGPYTVVNYTGLVDVFKPTYVFKLDNCDVYVYVAKTFNDSTPMLSRLEDLIPPIKSVARGVDINKLFDAVLKLPGDAEVTVSIYGVGESDRIAAYIEIAPGTPGYKIIEHVKTRASNYTELVKEVGEKLGVSVYKTAGEVRESLKKAFSRGESAKAAYVEIVRKKLGSTKIEASSEGPIVLIKTTNLTEALNWLSYIGKELGEEIPAYIRVGAYWFTEELGERLRNAAMRWEREMGTVKKLEGGVAGIIHIFLLSQDLGPAYFVFPYVNGTPPDEETAKRLISRYVELAGVCPSPLIVEFWPKTGVDYLIVKPDYRVFILPAVAAAVTIIVALFIARRIKKSARKG
;
A
#
# COMPACT_ATOMS: atom_id res chain seq x y z
N MET A 1 -21.58 -1.30 51.78
CA MET A 1 -20.22 -1.05 51.27
C MET A 1 -19.60 -2.38 50.86
N ALA A 2 -19.56 -2.66 49.57
CA ALA A 2 -18.68 -3.64 48.92
C ALA A 2 -18.75 -3.32 47.41
N ARG A 3 -17.67 -2.80 46.82
CA ARG A 3 -17.55 -2.62 45.38
C ARG A 3 -17.23 -3.98 44.76
N PRO A 4 -17.89 -4.45 43.70
CA PRO A 4 -17.36 -5.56 42.93
C PRO A 4 -16.22 -5.01 42.07
N ILE A 5 -15.01 -5.41 42.43
CA ILE A 5 -13.81 -5.31 41.59
C ILE A 5 -13.96 -6.40 40.52
N ALA A 6 -14.55 -6.06 39.38
CA ALA A 6 -14.47 -6.87 38.16
C ALA A 6 -14.85 -5.99 36.96
N PRO A 7 -13.87 -5.27 36.38
CA PRO A 7 -13.62 -5.48 34.96
C PRO A 7 -12.12 -5.29 34.65
N LEU A 8 -11.24 -6.12 35.20
CA LEU A 8 -9.82 -6.14 34.77
C LEU A 8 -9.41 -7.45 34.10
N ILE A 9 -10.17 -8.53 34.31
CA ILE A 9 -9.84 -9.86 33.79
C ILE A 9 -10.30 -10.03 32.33
N SER A 10 -11.28 -9.24 31.87
CA SER A 10 -11.78 -9.31 30.49
C SER A 10 -10.93 -8.57 29.45
N LEU A 11 -10.05 -7.63 29.85
CA LEU A 11 -9.12 -6.95 28.93
C LEU A 11 -7.84 -7.76 28.66
N LEU A 12 -7.42 -8.62 29.60
CA LEU A 12 -6.20 -9.42 29.51
C LEU A 12 -6.38 -10.75 28.74
N ALA A 13 -7.61 -11.22 28.54
CA ALA A 13 -7.87 -12.42 27.75
C ALA A 13 -7.92 -12.17 26.23
N ILE A 14 -8.03 -10.90 25.81
CA ILE A 14 -8.00 -10.51 24.38
C ILE A 14 -6.55 -10.36 23.88
N SER A 15 -5.55 -10.20 24.76
CA SER A 15 -4.20 -9.83 24.33
C SER A 15 -3.38 -10.97 23.70
N ALA A 16 -3.63 -12.25 24.00
CA ALA A 16 -2.78 -13.34 23.50
C ALA A 16 -3.30 -13.98 22.19
N VAL A 17 -4.61 -14.14 22.04
CA VAL A 17 -5.21 -14.80 20.85
C VAL A 17 -5.31 -13.84 19.65
N VAL A 18 -5.37 -12.52 19.91
CA VAL A 18 -5.54 -11.49 18.88
C VAL A 18 -4.22 -11.07 18.22
N LEU A 19 -3.06 -11.31 18.86
CA LEU A 19 -1.76 -10.96 18.30
C LEU A 19 -1.35 -11.87 17.12
N GLY A 20 -1.75 -13.15 17.13
CA GLY A 20 -1.41 -14.11 16.07
C GLY A 20 -2.45 -14.24 14.95
N ALA A 21 -3.61 -13.58 15.06
CA ALA A 21 -4.61 -13.59 14.00
C ALA A 21 -4.25 -12.61 12.89
N VAL A 22 -4.21 -13.08 11.64
CA VAL A 22 -3.96 -12.24 10.44
C VAL A 22 -5.06 -11.18 10.29
N SER A 23 -6.27 -11.49 10.74
CA SER A 23 -7.39 -10.57 10.74
C SER A 23 -8.39 -10.87 11.85
N TYR A 24 -9.06 -9.84 12.35
CA TYR A 24 -10.10 -9.96 13.37
C TYR A 24 -11.01 -8.72 13.41
N GLN A 25 -12.16 -8.84 14.08
CA GLN A 25 -13.11 -7.74 14.26
C GLN A 25 -13.01 -7.14 15.66
N ILE A 26 -12.99 -5.81 15.76
CA ILE A 26 -13.20 -5.07 17.01
C ILE A 26 -14.37 -4.11 16.77
N GLY A 27 -15.54 -4.43 17.32
CA GLY A 27 -16.75 -3.63 17.10
C GLY A 27 -17.04 -3.52 15.58
N PRO A 28 -17.16 -2.30 15.02
CA PRO A 28 -17.38 -2.09 13.59
C PRO A 28 -16.10 -2.09 12.74
N TYR A 29 -14.94 -2.37 13.32
CA TYR A 29 -13.64 -2.32 12.64
C TYR A 29 -13.17 -3.70 12.21
N THR A 30 -12.64 -3.80 11.00
CA THR A 30 -11.86 -4.96 10.54
C THR A 30 -10.38 -4.62 10.67
N VAL A 31 -9.68 -5.35 11.53
CA VAL A 31 -8.23 -5.22 11.71
C VAL A 31 -7.53 -6.29 10.90
N VAL A 32 -6.50 -5.89 10.14
CA VAL A 32 -5.59 -6.77 9.41
C VAL A 32 -4.20 -6.58 9.98
N ASN A 33 -3.68 -7.60 10.66
CA ASN A 33 -2.35 -7.58 11.26
C ASN A 33 -1.35 -8.26 10.33
N TYR A 34 -0.50 -7.48 9.66
CA TYR A 34 0.49 -8.03 8.74
C TYR A 34 1.62 -8.80 9.43
N THR A 35 1.80 -8.64 10.74
CA THR A 35 2.77 -9.44 11.51
C THR A 35 2.25 -10.84 11.85
N GLY A 36 0.93 -11.01 11.95
CA GLY A 36 0.30 -12.30 12.30
C GLY A 36 0.47 -13.38 11.23
N LEU A 37 0.88 -13.02 10.01
CA LEU A 37 1.14 -14.00 8.94
C LEU A 37 2.29 -14.95 9.29
N VAL A 38 3.24 -14.48 10.09
CA VAL A 38 4.38 -15.28 10.53
C VAL A 38 3.93 -16.48 11.37
N ASP A 39 2.89 -16.29 12.19
CA ASP A 39 2.35 -17.34 13.06
C ASP A 39 1.51 -18.36 12.29
N VAL A 40 0.93 -17.97 11.14
CA VAL A 40 0.09 -18.85 10.31
C VAL A 40 0.92 -19.83 9.48
N PHE A 41 2.01 -19.38 8.86
CA PHE A 41 2.73 -20.20 7.88
C PHE A 41 3.83 -21.09 8.46
N LYS A 42 4.09 -21.03 9.77
CA LYS A 42 5.13 -21.78 10.49
C LYS A 42 6.50 -21.75 9.77
N PRO A 43 7.40 -20.83 10.15
CA PRO A 43 8.72 -20.70 9.52
C PRO A 43 9.54 -22.00 9.58
N THR A 44 10.36 -22.25 8.56
CA THR A 44 11.35 -23.34 8.52
C THR A 44 12.43 -23.13 9.57
N TYR A 45 12.94 -21.89 9.69
CA TYR A 45 13.91 -21.50 10.70
C TYR A 45 13.50 -20.17 11.34
N VAL A 46 13.81 -20.02 12.62
CA VAL A 46 13.67 -18.76 13.36
C VAL A 46 14.96 -18.48 14.08
N PHE A 47 15.55 -17.32 13.83
CA PHE A 47 16.75 -16.90 14.55
C PHE A 47 16.77 -15.39 14.72
N LYS A 48 17.58 -14.93 15.68
CA LYS A 48 17.84 -13.52 15.91
C LYS A 48 19.13 -13.10 15.21
N LEU A 49 19.08 -11.93 14.57
CA LEU A 49 20.26 -11.19 14.12
C LEU A 49 20.28 -9.87 14.89
N ASP A 50 21.12 -9.78 15.91
CA ASP A 50 21.16 -8.68 16.86
C ASP A 50 19.76 -8.36 17.42
N ASN A 51 19.16 -7.26 16.96
CA ASN A 51 17.88 -6.74 17.43
C ASN A 51 16.69 -7.06 16.53
N CYS A 52 16.84 -7.93 15.52
CA CYS A 52 15.73 -8.33 14.66
C CYS A 52 15.44 -9.83 14.73
N ASP A 53 14.14 -10.13 14.71
CA ASP A 53 13.63 -11.48 14.59
C ASP A 53 13.54 -11.83 13.10
N VAL A 54 14.20 -12.91 12.69
CA VAL A 54 14.25 -13.37 11.30
C VAL A 54 13.45 -14.66 11.18
N TYR A 55 12.49 -14.64 10.26
CA TYR A 55 11.60 -15.75 9.96
C TYR A 55 11.89 -16.25 8.55
N VAL A 56 12.37 -17.47 8.44
CA VAL A 56 12.84 -18.05 7.17
C VAL A 56 11.91 -19.14 6.71
N TYR A 57 11.53 -19.10 5.44
CA TYR A 57 10.77 -20.12 4.73
C TYR A 57 11.62 -20.69 3.59
N VAL A 58 11.76 -22.01 3.51
CA VAL A 58 12.48 -22.65 2.39
C VAL A 58 11.48 -23.38 1.52
N ALA A 59 11.12 -22.77 0.38
CA ALA A 59 10.18 -23.35 -0.57
C ALA A 59 10.89 -24.42 -1.40
N LYS A 60 10.52 -25.69 -1.25
CA LYS A 60 11.04 -26.81 -2.05
C LYS A 60 10.53 -26.75 -3.48
N THR A 61 9.31 -26.26 -3.67
CA THR A 61 8.69 -26.04 -4.98
C THR A 61 7.98 -24.69 -5.03
N PHE A 62 7.65 -24.22 -6.24
CA PHE A 62 6.82 -23.03 -6.46
C PHE A 62 5.38 -23.17 -5.93
N ASN A 63 4.95 -24.38 -5.58
CA ASN A 63 3.61 -24.66 -5.07
C ASN A 63 3.57 -24.74 -3.53
N ASP A 64 4.72 -24.62 -2.87
CA ASP A 64 4.78 -24.65 -1.41
C ASP A 64 4.08 -23.40 -0.86
N SER A 65 3.22 -23.56 0.14
CA SER A 65 2.49 -22.44 0.74
C SER A 65 3.43 -21.56 1.55
N THR A 66 3.92 -20.49 0.94
CA THR A 66 4.68 -19.44 1.62
C THR A 66 3.82 -18.20 1.86
N PRO A 67 4.18 -17.33 2.81
CA PRO A 67 3.49 -16.05 3.00
C PRO A 67 3.32 -15.22 1.71
N MET A 68 4.31 -15.22 0.81
CA MET A 68 4.22 -14.50 -0.48
C MET A 68 3.13 -15.08 -1.41
N LEU A 69 2.93 -16.40 -1.40
CA LEU A 69 1.90 -17.07 -2.21
C LEU A 69 0.52 -17.05 -1.56
N SER A 70 0.42 -16.55 -0.33
CA SER A 70 -0.87 -16.40 0.33
C SER A 70 -1.69 -15.32 -0.37
N ARG A 71 -2.91 -15.68 -0.78
CA ARG A 71 -3.92 -14.70 -1.18
C ARG A 71 -4.43 -14.05 0.09
N LEU A 72 -3.75 -13.01 0.53
CA LEU A 72 -4.10 -12.31 1.77
C LEU A 72 -5.58 -11.87 1.81
N GLU A 73 -6.13 -11.54 0.64
CA GLU A 73 -7.53 -11.19 0.44
C GLU A 73 -8.49 -12.29 0.91
N ASP A 74 -8.12 -13.56 0.76
CA ASP A 74 -8.92 -14.71 1.21
C ASP A 74 -8.91 -14.85 2.75
N LEU A 75 -7.94 -14.24 3.43
CA LEU A 75 -7.80 -14.25 4.89
C LEU A 75 -8.41 -13.01 5.55
N ILE A 76 -8.88 -12.03 4.78
CA ILE A 76 -9.49 -10.81 5.31
C ILE A 76 -11.00 -11.01 5.30
N PRO A 77 -11.67 -11.13 6.47
CA PRO A 77 -13.12 -11.20 6.50
C PRO A 77 -13.65 -9.90 5.89
N PRO A 78 -14.67 -9.98 5.01
CA PRO A 78 -15.29 -8.79 4.47
C PRO A 78 -15.77 -7.94 5.65
N ILE A 79 -15.64 -6.61 5.54
CA ILE A 79 -16.36 -5.74 6.49
C ILE A 79 -17.82 -6.18 6.45
N LYS A 80 -18.36 -6.48 7.63
CA LYS A 80 -19.80 -6.61 7.79
C LYS A 80 -20.37 -5.25 7.43
N SER A 81 -20.76 -5.12 6.17
CA SER A 81 -21.35 -3.92 5.60
C SER A 81 -22.54 -3.55 6.47
N VAL A 82 -22.37 -2.51 7.28
CA VAL A 82 -23.49 -1.68 7.67
C VAL A 82 -23.37 -0.49 6.76
N ALA A 83 -24.08 -0.53 5.63
CA ALA A 83 -24.32 0.65 4.83
C ALA A 83 -25.10 1.67 5.68
N ARG A 84 -24.37 2.41 6.52
CA ARG A 84 -24.89 3.62 7.15
C ARG A 84 -24.54 4.75 6.22
N GLY A 85 -25.56 5.50 5.80
CA GLY A 85 -25.45 6.66 4.92
C GLY A 85 -24.75 7.83 5.60
N VAL A 86 -23.51 7.63 6.05
CA VAL A 86 -22.66 8.69 6.60
C VAL A 86 -22.42 9.69 5.46
N ASP A 87 -22.76 10.95 5.71
CA ASP A 87 -22.46 12.04 4.79
C ASP A 87 -20.95 12.16 4.64
N ILE A 88 -20.46 11.95 3.42
CA ILE A 88 -19.03 11.99 3.11
C ILE A 88 -18.39 13.33 3.48
N ASN A 89 -19.12 14.44 3.36
CA ASN A 89 -18.58 15.76 3.69
C ASN A 89 -18.40 15.89 5.20
N LYS A 90 -19.32 15.33 6.01
CA LYS A 90 -19.16 15.27 7.46
C LYS A 90 -17.97 14.38 7.86
N LEU A 91 -17.76 13.27 7.15
CA LEU A 91 -16.58 12.43 7.35
C LEU A 91 -15.29 13.20 7.03
N PHE A 92 -15.24 13.92 5.92
CA PHE A 92 -14.11 14.79 5.59
C PHE A 92 -13.91 15.88 6.64
N ASP A 93 -14.97 16.54 7.12
CA ASP A 93 -14.88 17.51 8.23
C ASP A 93 -14.24 16.91 9.48
N ALA A 94 -14.73 15.74 9.91
CA ALA A 94 -14.21 15.05 11.09
C ALA A 94 -12.72 14.70 10.94
N VAL A 95 -12.28 14.28 9.75
CA VAL A 95 -10.86 14.00 9.47
C VAL A 95 -10.03 15.28 9.37
N LEU A 96 -10.55 16.36 8.78
CA LEU A 96 -9.84 17.63 8.63
C LEU A 96 -9.56 18.31 9.98
N LYS A 97 -10.46 18.14 10.97
CA LYS A 97 -10.28 18.61 12.36
C LYS A 97 -9.12 17.95 13.11
N LEU A 98 -8.63 16.80 12.63
CA LEU A 98 -7.47 16.14 13.24
C LEU A 98 -6.22 17.01 13.07
N PRO A 99 -5.24 16.95 13.98
CA PRO A 99 -4.09 17.85 13.95
C PRO A 99 -3.19 17.63 12.72
N GLY A 100 -2.41 18.66 12.36
CA GLY A 100 -1.45 18.64 11.26
C GLY A 100 -2.05 18.94 9.88
N ASP A 101 -1.21 18.95 8.86
CA ASP A 101 -1.64 19.22 7.48
C ASP A 101 -2.39 18.02 6.90
N ALA A 102 -3.42 18.27 6.10
CA ALA A 102 -4.08 17.25 5.30
C ALA A 102 -3.37 17.08 3.96
N GLU A 103 -3.22 15.84 3.50
CA GLU A 103 -2.88 15.53 2.11
C GLU A 103 -4.15 15.09 1.39
N VAL A 104 -4.49 15.81 0.31
CA VAL A 104 -5.77 15.66 -0.38
C VAL A 104 -5.50 15.23 -1.82
N THR A 105 -6.10 14.11 -2.22
CA THR A 105 -6.12 13.70 -3.62
C THR A 105 -7.34 14.31 -4.31
N VAL A 106 -7.07 15.04 -5.37
CA VAL A 106 -8.06 15.75 -6.17
C VAL A 106 -8.06 15.14 -7.55
N SER A 107 -9.22 14.67 -7.97
CA SER A 107 -9.43 14.17 -9.32
C SER A 107 -9.97 15.29 -10.19
N ILE A 108 -9.19 15.70 -11.20
CA ILE A 108 -9.56 16.73 -12.16
C ILE A 108 -9.97 16.05 -13.46
N TYR A 109 -11.17 16.35 -13.93
CA TYR A 109 -11.70 15.89 -15.20
C TYR A 109 -11.72 17.08 -16.17
N GLY A 110 -11.51 16.81 -17.44
CA GLY A 110 -11.65 17.83 -18.48
C GLY A 110 -12.17 17.28 -19.79
N VAL A 111 -12.71 18.20 -20.60
CA VAL A 111 -13.10 18.00 -21.99
C VAL A 111 -12.37 19.02 -22.86
N GLY A 112 -12.01 18.63 -24.09
CA GLY A 112 -11.13 19.41 -24.97
C GLY A 112 -9.66 19.02 -24.85
N GLU A 113 -8.76 19.92 -25.23
CA GLU A 113 -7.32 19.67 -25.19
C GLU A 113 -6.77 19.70 -23.75
N SER A 114 -5.77 18.85 -23.49
CA SER A 114 -5.02 18.83 -22.23
C SER A 114 -3.59 19.29 -22.49
N ASP A 115 -3.13 20.25 -21.68
CA ASP A 115 -1.75 20.72 -21.62
C ASP A 115 -0.84 19.79 -20.79
N ARG A 116 -1.40 18.75 -20.17
CA ARG A 116 -0.73 17.82 -19.26
C ARG A 116 -0.90 16.37 -19.68
N ILE A 117 -0.01 15.52 -19.19
CA ILE A 117 -0.17 14.06 -19.25
C ILE A 117 -1.46 13.71 -18.50
N ALA A 118 -2.42 13.14 -19.22
CA ALA A 118 -3.73 12.80 -18.70
C ALA A 118 -4.16 11.42 -19.19
N ALA A 119 -4.99 10.74 -18.38
CA ALA A 119 -5.62 9.50 -18.80
C ALA A 119 -6.87 9.85 -19.62
N TYR A 120 -6.92 9.43 -20.88
CA TYR A 120 -8.13 9.58 -21.70
C TYR A 120 -9.23 8.68 -21.16
N ILE A 121 -10.41 9.25 -20.97
CA ILE A 121 -11.58 8.59 -20.40
C ILE A 121 -12.84 9.03 -21.14
N GLU A 122 -13.91 8.29 -20.91
CA GLU A 122 -15.24 8.70 -21.29
C GLU A 122 -15.93 9.32 -20.07
N ILE A 123 -16.27 10.62 -20.16
CA ILE A 123 -16.92 11.37 -19.07
C ILE A 123 -18.35 10.87 -18.88
N ALA A 124 -19.02 10.66 -20.02
CA ALA A 124 -20.35 10.12 -20.19
C ALA A 124 -20.41 9.49 -21.59
N PRO A 125 -21.38 8.60 -21.87
CA PRO A 125 -21.52 7.99 -23.20
C PRO A 125 -21.44 9.03 -24.33
N GLY A 126 -20.46 8.86 -25.22
CA GLY A 126 -20.18 9.75 -26.36
C GLY A 126 -19.47 11.07 -26.02
N THR A 127 -18.99 11.26 -24.79
CA THR A 127 -18.28 12.47 -24.35
C THR A 127 -16.82 12.14 -24.00
N PRO A 128 -15.88 12.28 -24.96
CA PRO A 128 -14.47 12.06 -24.68
C PRO A 128 -13.94 13.13 -23.72
N GLY A 129 -13.09 12.72 -22.80
CA GLY A 129 -12.40 13.62 -21.89
C GLY A 129 -11.14 13.00 -21.34
N TYR A 130 -10.64 13.60 -20.28
CA TYR A 130 -9.43 13.15 -19.62
C TYR A 130 -9.52 13.31 -18.10
N LYS A 131 -8.72 12.51 -17.37
CA LYS A 131 -8.54 12.58 -15.92
C LYS A 131 -7.08 12.90 -15.59
N ILE A 132 -6.89 13.83 -14.67
CA ILE A 132 -5.62 14.18 -14.02
C ILE A 132 -5.81 13.98 -12.52
N ILE A 133 -4.77 13.48 -11.84
CA ILE A 133 -4.77 13.33 -10.38
C ILE A 133 -3.74 14.32 -9.82
N GLU A 134 -4.17 15.17 -8.90
CA GLU A 134 -3.32 16.13 -8.21
C GLU A 134 -3.33 15.86 -6.70
N HIS A 135 -2.22 16.18 -6.04
CA HIS A 135 -2.06 16.06 -4.59
C HIS A 135 -1.87 17.45 -3.98
N VAL A 136 -2.77 17.83 -3.08
CA VAL A 136 -2.76 19.13 -2.41
C VAL A 136 -2.53 18.96 -0.92
N LYS A 137 -1.51 19.66 -0.40
CA LYS A 137 -1.38 19.87 1.05
C LYS A 137 -2.15 21.13 1.47
N THR A 138 -2.87 21.03 2.58
CA THR A 138 -3.78 22.07 3.10
C THR A 138 -3.92 21.98 4.62
N ARG A 139 -4.30 23.10 5.24
CA ARG A 139 -4.64 23.20 6.67
C ARG A 139 -6.12 23.44 6.90
N ALA A 140 -6.95 23.26 5.86
CA ALA A 140 -8.38 23.41 5.96
C ALA A 140 -8.95 22.61 7.14
N SER A 141 -9.79 23.27 7.92
CA SER A 141 -10.42 22.74 9.13
C SER A 141 -11.76 22.04 8.85
N ASN A 142 -12.32 22.28 7.66
CA ASN A 142 -13.59 21.74 7.18
C ASN A 142 -13.60 21.68 5.64
N TYR A 143 -14.60 20.99 5.10
CA TYR A 143 -14.74 20.68 3.69
C TYR A 143 -15.01 21.93 2.84
N THR A 144 -15.75 22.91 3.37
CA THR A 144 -16.00 24.17 2.66
C THR A 144 -14.71 24.96 2.44
N GLU A 145 -13.89 25.08 3.48
CA GLU A 145 -12.56 25.69 3.40
C GLU A 145 -11.65 24.89 2.45
N LEU A 146 -11.68 23.56 2.54
CA LEU A 146 -10.92 22.68 1.65
C LEU A 146 -11.25 22.91 0.18
N VAL A 147 -12.54 22.91 -0.17
CA VAL A 147 -13.03 23.12 -1.54
C VAL A 147 -12.55 24.47 -2.08
N LYS A 148 -12.61 25.52 -1.26
CA LYS A 148 -12.13 26.85 -1.62
C LYS A 148 -10.62 26.85 -1.88
N GLU A 149 -9.82 26.36 -0.94
CA GLU A 149 -8.36 26.32 -1.08
C GLU A 149 -7.91 25.50 -2.29
N VAL A 150 -8.51 24.32 -2.49
CA VAL A 150 -8.21 23.46 -3.65
C VAL A 150 -8.58 24.17 -4.95
N GLY A 151 -9.75 24.80 -5.01
CA GLY A 151 -10.21 25.52 -6.19
C GLY A 151 -9.30 26.71 -6.55
N GLU A 152 -8.92 27.51 -5.56
CA GLU A 152 -7.99 28.64 -5.74
C GLU A 152 -6.60 28.16 -6.18
N LYS A 153 -6.07 27.11 -5.56
CA LYS A 153 -4.73 26.59 -5.84
C LYS A 153 -4.61 25.92 -7.20
N LEU A 154 -5.65 25.21 -7.64
CA LEU A 154 -5.66 24.47 -8.89
C LEU A 154 -6.29 25.25 -10.04
N GLY A 155 -6.94 26.39 -9.77
CA GLY A 155 -7.61 27.20 -10.78
C GLY A 155 -8.80 26.50 -11.45
N VAL A 156 -9.50 25.63 -10.71
CA VAL A 156 -10.63 24.83 -11.22
C VAL A 156 -11.80 24.85 -10.26
N SER A 157 -13.02 24.73 -10.80
CA SER A 157 -14.22 24.56 -9.98
C SER A 157 -14.20 23.17 -9.34
N VAL A 158 -14.38 23.12 -8.01
CA VAL A 158 -14.41 21.89 -7.23
C VAL A 158 -15.85 21.59 -6.82
N TYR A 159 -16.33 20.42 -7.20
CA TYR A 159 -17.69 19.91 -6.95
C TYR A 159 -17.67 18.85 -5.85
N LYS A 160 -18.84 18.53 -5.30
CA LYS A 160 -18.96 17.57 -4.19
C LYS A 160 -18.75 16.14 -4.64
N THR A 161 -19.17 15.82 -5.86
CA THR A 161 -19.18 14.45 -6.37
C THR A 161 -18.66 14.36 -7.80
N ALA A 162 -18.17 13.17 -8.16
CA ALA A 162 -17.82 12.85 -9.54
C ALA A 162 -19.01 13.02 -10.51
N GLY A 163 -20.25 12.81 -10.03
CA GLY A 163 -21.46 12.99 -10.84
C GLY A 163 -21.68 14.45 -11.23
N GLU A 164 -21.54 15.37 -10.27
CA GLU A 164 -21.64 16.82 -10.53
C GLU A 164 -20.57 17.30 -11.52
N VAL A 165 -19.34 16.79 -11.38
CA VAL A 165 -18.25 17.05 -12.33
C VAL A 165 -18.63 16.61 -13.74
N ARG A 166 -19.09 15.37 -13.90
CA ARG A 166 -19.48 14.81 -15.20
C ARG A 166 -20.61 15.61 -15.84
N GLU A 167 -21.64 15.97 -15.08
CA GLU A 167 -22.77 16.77 -15.58
C GLU A 167 -22.35 18.17 -16.02
N SER A 168 -21.45 18.82 -15.28
CA SER A 168 -20.90 20.11 -15.65
C SER A 168 -20.12 20.05 -16.97
N LEU A 169 -19.24 19.05 -17.11
CA LEU A 169 -18.41 18.86 -18.31
C LEU A 169 -19.24 18.44 -19.53
N LYS A 170 -20.27 17.62 -19.36
CA LYS A 170 -21.20 17.27 -20.44
C LYS A 170 -21.87 18.50 -21.03
N LYS A 171 -22.29 19.45 -20.18
CA LYS A 171 -22.89 20.72 -20.62
C LYS A 171 -21.89 21.59 -21.37
N ALA A 172 -20.65 21.69 -20.89
CA ALA A 172 -19.58 22.43 -21.58
C ALA A 172 -19.28 21.82 -22.96
N PHE A 173 -19.13 20.49 -23.03
CA PHE A 173 -18.89 19.78 -24.28
C PHE A 173 -20.01 19.98 -25.30
N SER A 174 -21.27 19.96 -24.86
CA SER A 174 -22.43 20.21 -25.74
C SER A 174 -22.45 21.63 -26.32
N ARG A 175 -21.72 22.58 -25.71
CA ARG A 175 -21.51 23.94 -26.21
C ARG A 175 -20.22 24.09 -27.03
N GLY A 176 -19.44 23.03 -27.21
CA GLY A 176 -18.14 23.08 -27.87
C GLY A 176 -17.05 23.75 -27.04
N GLU A 177 -17.24 23.88 -25.71
CA GLU A 177 -16.31 24.55 -24.82
C GLU A 177 -15.29 23.57 -24.24
N SER A 178 -14.03 24.04 -24.08
CA SER A 178 -13.05 23.36 -23.24
C SER A 178 -13.30 23.71 -21.78
N ALA A 179 -13.34 22.71 -20.91
CA ALA A 179 -13.62 22.92 -19.50
C ALA A 179 -12.88 21.90 -18.63
N LYS A 180 -12.57 22.33 -17.40
CA LYS A 180 -11.98 21.50 -16.34
C LYS A 180 -12.83 21.63 -15.08
N ALA A 181 -13.05 20.52 -14.39
CA ALA A 181 -13.78 20.46 -13.13
C ALA A 181 -13.20 19.37 -12.25
N ALA A 182 -13.22 19.58 -10.94
CA ALA A 182 -12.58 18.68 -9.98
C ALA A 182 -13.53 18.24 -8.89
N TYR A 183 -13.19 17.17 -8.18
CA TYR A 183 -13.76 16.85 -6.89
C TYR A 183 -12.67 16.27 -5.98
N VAL A 184 -12.90 16.37 -4.67
CA VAL A 184 -12.02 15.77 -3.65
C VAL A 184 -12.31 14.28 -3.57
N GLU A 185 -11.34 13.46 -3.95
CA GLU A 185 -11.47 12.01 -3.95
C GLU A 185 -11.10 11.43 -2.59
N ILE A 186 -10.00 11.93 -1.99
CA ILE A 186 -9.44 11.36 -0.76
C ILE A 186 -8.87 12.46 0.13
N VAL A 187 -9.18 12.40 1.44
CA VAL A 187 -8.54 13.21 2.48
C VAL A 187 -7.71 12.31 3.38
N ARG A 188 -6.42 12.65 3.54
CA ARG A 188 -5.47 11.89 4.38
C ARG A 188 -4.86 12.76 5.47
N LYS A 189 -4.71 12.18 6.66
CA LYS A 189 -3.95 12.76 7.79
C LYS A 189 -2.92 11.75 8.29
N LYS A 190 -1.71 12.24 8.57
CA LYS A 190 -0.65 11.47 9.24
C LYS A 190 -0.54 11.98 10.68
N LEU A 191 -0.88 11.12 11.63
CA LEU A 191 -0.98 11.41 13.06
C LEU A 191 -0.06 10.46 13.82
N GLY A 192 1.15 10.92 14.13
CA GLY A 192 2.15 10.10 14.79
C GLY A 192 2.39 8.79 14.02
N SER A 193 2.06 7.66 14.65
CA SER A 193 2.27 6.34 14.07
C SER A 193 1.09 5.85 13.22
N THR A 194 0.04 6.65 13.07
CA THR A 194 -1.20 6.34 12.36
C THR A 194 -1.38 7.23 11.12
N LYS A 195 -1.90 6.67 10.04
CA LYS A 195 -2.39 7.39 8.85
C LYS A 195 -3.85 7.07 8.66
N ILE A 196 -4.67 8.09 8.49
CA ILE A 196 -6.12 7.99 8.32
C ILE A 196 -6.45 8.49 6.92
N GLU A 197 -7.30 7.76 6.23
CA GLU A 197 -7.71 8.01 4.86
C GLU A 197 -9.22 7.86 4.73
N ALA A 198 -9.90 8.95 4.38
CA ALA A 198 -11.31 8.95 4.02
C ALA A 198 -11.44 9.10 2.49
N SER A 199 -12.28 8.28 1.87
CA SER A 199 -12.50 8.26 0.42
C SER A 199 -13.94 8.64 0.07
N SER A 200 -14.12 9.37 -1.03
CA SER A 200 -15.44 9.70 -1.57
C SER A 200 -16.19 8.50 -2.16
N GLU A 201 -15.51 7.38 -2.39
CA GLU A 201 -16.10 6.17 -2.99
C GLU A 201 -16.89 5.30 -2.00
N GLY A 202 -16.88 5.63 -0.71
CA GLY A 202 -17.73 4.99 0.28
C GLY A 202 -17.37 5.41 1.70
N PRO A 203 -18.30 5.28 2.67
CA PRO A 203 -18.12 5.75 4.04
C PRO A 203 -17.21 4.83 4.88
N ILE A 204 -16.14 4.30 4.28
CA ILE A 204 -15.17 3.45 4.95
C ILE A 204 -13.88 4.25 5.11
N VAL A 205 -13.39 4.31 6.35
CA VAL A 205 -12.07 4.88 6.62
C VAL A 205 -11.02 3.78 6.53
N LEU A 206 -9.99 4.03 5.73
CA LEU A 206 -8.80 3.21 5.73
C LEU A 206 -7.81 3.79 6.74
N ILE A 207 -7.39 2.97 7.69
CA ILE A 207 -6.35 3.30 8.64
C ILE A 207 -5.14 2.41 8.41
N LYS A 208 -3.97 3.02 8.45
CA LYS A 208 -2.69 2.34 8.42
C LYS A 208 -1.91 2.76 9.65
N THR A 209 -1.42 1.83 10.45
CA THR A 209 -0.78 2.16 11.72
C THR A 209 0.31 1.16 12.11
N THR A 210 1.22 1.62 12.96
CA THR A 210 2.12 0.76 13.75
C THR A 210 1.75 0.74 15.23
N ASN A 211 0.67 1.42 15.63
CA ASN A 211 0.11 1.43 16.98
C ASN A 211 -1.42 1.36 16.91
N LEU A 212 -1.97 0.16 17.16
CA LEU A 212 -3.41 -0.07 17.12
C LEU A 212 -4.17 0.78 18.14
N THR A 213 -3.62 0.95 19.35
CA THR A 213 -4.27 1.75 20.40
C THR A 213 -4.42 3.20 19.98
N GLU A 214 -3.38 3.79 19.38
CA GLU A 214 -3.46 5.15 18.83
C GLU A 214 -4.53 5.24 17.73
N ALA A 215 -4.56 4.28 16.80
CA ALA A 215 -5.55 4.24 15.73
C ALA A 215 -6.99 4.16 16.25
N LEU A 216 -7.25 3.33 17.25
CA LEU A 216 -8.56 3.20 17.88
C LEU A 216 -8.97 4.49 18.60
N ASN A 217 -8.04 5.20 19.23
CA ASN A 217 -8.30 6.51 19.84
C ASN A 217 -8.73 7.55 18.80
N TRP A 218 -8.06 7.58 17.64
CA TRP A 218 -8.44 8.48 16.55
C TRP A 218 -9.79 8.13 15.94
N LEU A 219 -10.09 6.84 15.76
CA LEU A 219 -11.43 6.41 15.33
C LEU A 219 -12.51 6.80 16.32
N SER A 220 -12.25 6.66 17.62
CA SER A 220 -13.17 7.11 18.66
C SER A 220 -13.43 8.61 18.59
N TYR A 221 -12.38 9.42 18.34
CA TYR A 221 -12.53 10.86 18.13
C TYR A 221 -13.41 11.16 16.92
N ILE A 222 -13.13 10.56 15.77
CA ILE A 222 -13.93 10.75 14.54
C ILE A 222 -15.38 10.32 14.78
N GLY A 223 -15.60 9.19 15.45
CA GLY A 223 -16.94 8.71 15.76
C GLY A 223 -17.73 9.66 16.67
N LYS A 224 -17.06 10.29 17.65
CA LYS A 224 -17.68 11.34 18.50
C LYS A 224 -18.05 12.57 17.69
N GLU A 225 -17.20 13.01 16.77
CA GLU A 225 -17.49 14.14 15.88
C GLU A 225 -18.67 13.87 14.95
N LEU A 226 -18.84 12.62 14.52
CA LEU A 226 -19.95 12.20 13.66
C LEU A 226 -21.23 11.86 14.44
N GLY A 227 -21.14 11.63 15.75
CA GLY A 227 -22.23 11.14 16.58
C GLY A 227 -22.52 9.64 16.43
N GLU A 228 -21.69 8.91 15.68
CA GLU A 228 -21.80 7.47 15.50
C GLU A 228 -20.45 6.83 15.16
N GLU A 229 -20.29 5.53 15.47
CA GLU A 229 -19.11 4.78 15.03
C GLU A 229 -19.16 4.50 13.53
N ILE A 230 -18.04 4.72 12.85
CA ILE A 230 -17.88 4.46 11.42
C ILE A 230 -17.15 3.14 11.13
N PRO A 231 -17.53 2.40 10.08
CA PRO A 231 -16.76 1.25 9.63
C PRO A 231 -15.34 1.67 9.22
N ALA A 232 -14.34 0.87 9.62
CA ALA A 232 -12.95 1.12 9.24
C ALA A 232 -12.19 -0.17 8.94
N TYR A 233 -11.31 -0.10 7.94
CA TYR A 233 -10.25 -1.09 7.72
C TYR A 233 -8.98 -0.60 8.39
N ILE A 234 -8.50 -1.31 9.42
CA ILE A 234 -7.27 -0.96 10.12
C ILE A 234 -6.18 -1.95 9.71
N ARG A 235 -5.19 -1.47 8.97
CA ARG A 235 -3.98 -2.21 8.60
C ARG A 235 -2.90 -1.91 9.62
N VAL A 236 -2.45 -2.95 10.31
CA VAL A 236 -1.41 -2.87 11.34
C VAL A 236 -0.14 -3.49 10.81
N GLY A 237 0.92 -2.69 10.75
CA GLY A 237 2.27 -3.13 10.39
C GLY A 237 3.23 -2.99 11.56
N ALA A 238 4.37 -3.67 11.50
CA ALA A 238 5.41 -3.54 12.52
C ALA A 238 6.13 -2.19 12.48
N TYR A 239 6.28 -1.62 11.28
CA TYR A 239 7.00 -0.38 11.05
C TYR A 239 6.52 0.30 9.76
N TRP A 240 6.82 1.59 9.62
CA TRP A 240 6.59 2.35 8.39
C TRP A 240 7.68 2.05 7.37
N PHE A 241 7.27 1.66 6.17
CA PHE A 241 8.21 1.43 5.07
C PHE A 241 8.43 2.75 4.31
N THR A 242 9.52 3.44 4.64
CA THR A 242 9.88 4.72 4.01
C THR A 242 10.61 4.49 2.69
N GLU A 243 10.62 5.52 1.84
CA GLU A 243 11.39 5.48 0.58
C GLU A 243 12.88 5.24 0.84
N GLU A 244 13.44 5.90 1.87
CA GLU A 244 14.82 5.71 2.31
C GLU A 244 15.10 4.26 2.72
N LEU A 245 14.24 3.66 3.56
CA LEU A 245 14.37 2.25 3.94
C LEU A 245 14.32 1.35 2.70
N GLY A 246 13.36 1.61 1.80
CA GLY A 246 13.22 0.87 0.56
C GLY A 246 14.43 1.00 -0.37
N GLU A 247 15.06 2.16 -0.45
CA GLU A 247 16.29 2.35 -1.23
C GLU A 247 17.47 1.61 -0.61
N ARG A 248 17.64 1.70 0.72
CA ARG A 248 18.71 0.99 1.44
C ARG A 248 18.63 -0.53 1.22
N LEU A 249 17.45 -1.10 1.38
CA LEU A 249 17.19 -2.54 1.19
C LEU A 249 17.41 -2.96 -0.27
N ARG A 250 16.97 -2.17 -1.24
CA ARG A 250 17.22 -2.42 -2.68
C ARG A 250 18.71 -2.37 -3.02
N ASN A 251 19.44 -1.39 -2.48
CA ASN A 251 20.88 -1.25 -2.69
C ASN A 251 21.67 -2.39 -2.04
N ALA A 252 21.19 -2.93 -0.91
CA ALA A 252 21.74 -4.13 -0.30
C ALA A 252 21.53 -5.37 -1.19
N ALA A 253 20.32 -5.55 -1.73
CA ALA A 253 20.00 -6.66 -2.64
C ALA A 253 20.94 -6.70 -3.84
N MET A 254 21.09 -5.58 -4.55
CA MET A 254 21.99 -5.49 -5.71
C MET A 254 23.47 -5.74 -5.38
N ARG A 255 23.92 -5.45 -4.16
CA ARG A 255 25.30 -5.75 -3.72
C ARG A 255 25.43 -7.23 -3.38
N TRP A 256 24.50 -7.76 -2.60
CA TRP A 256 24.45 -9.16 -2.22
C TRP A 256 24.39 -10.07 -3.45
N GLU A 257 23.54 -9.77 -4.43
CA GLU A 257 23.39 -10.51 -5.69
C GLU A 257 24.69 -10.59 -6.50
N ARG A 258 25.49 -9.51 -6.46
CA ARG A 258 26.81 -9.47 -7.11
C ARG A 258 27.84 -10.28 -6.34
N GLU A 259 27.85 -10.20 -5.01
CA GLU A 259 28.76 -10.99 -4.17
C GLU A 259 28.47 -12.49 -4.28
N MET A 260 27.20 -12.87 -4.34
CA MET A 260 26.77 -14.27 -4.42
C MET A 260 26.74 -14.82 -5.85
N GLY A 261 26.93 -13.98 -6.88
CA GLY A 261 26.97 -14.40 -8.27
C GLY A 261 25.68 -15.02 -8.79
N THR A 262 24.52 -14.66 -8.22
CA THR A 262 23.24 -15.34 -8.50
C THR A 262 22.58 -14.86 -9.79
N VAL A 263 22.89 -13.64 -10.23
CA VAL A 263 22.22 -12.99 -11.36
C VAL A 263 22.60 -13.64 -12.69
N LYS A 264 21.59 -14.17 -13.39
CA LYS A 264 21.73 -14.73 -14.73
C LYS A 264 20.91 -13.93 -15.73
N LYS A 265 21.56 -13.44 -16.78
CA LYS A 265 20.86 -12.84 -17.93
C LYS A 265 20.26 -13.93 -18.78
N LEU A 266 18.99 -13.80 -19.11
CA LEU A 266 18.26 -14.66 -20.02
C LEU A 266 17.85 -13.84 -21.25
N GLU A 267 17.59 -14.53 -22.36
CA GLU A 267 17.16 -13.88 -23.62
C GLU A 267 15.94 -12.98 -23.43
N GLY A 268 14.99 -13.43 -22.61
CA GLY A 268 13.78 -12.71 -22.27
C GLY A 268 13.70 -12.29 -20.81
N GLY A 269 14.80 -12.16 -20.06
CA GLY A 269 14.67 -11.83 -18.63
C GLY A 269 15.96 -11.76 -17.83
N VAL A 270 15.79 -11.68 -16.51
CA VAL A 270 16.86 -11.83 -15.52
C VAL A 270 16.38 -12.81 -14.46
N ALA A 271 17.22 -13.79 -14.11
CA ALA A 271 16.97 -14.73 -13.02
C ALA A 271 17.96 -14.51 -11.87
N GLY A 272 17.62 -15.03 -10.69
CA GLY A 272 18.50 -15.06 -9.53
C GLY A 272 18.69 -13.72 -8.83
N ILE A 273 17.65 -12.88 -8.81
CA ILE A 273 17.61 -11.62 -8.05
C ILE A 273 16.78 -11.78 -6.78
N ILE A 274 17.02 -10.93 -5.79
CA ILE A 274 16.19 -10.81 -4.59
C ILE A 274 14.98 -9.95 -4.92
N HIS A 275 13.78 -10.45 -4.64
CA HIS A 275 12.57 -9.64 -4.69
C HIS A 275 12.20 -9.11 -3.30
N ILE A 276 11.72 -7.87 -3.24
CA ILE A 276 11.26 -7.23 -2.01
C ILE A 276 9.80 -6.84 -2.21
N PHE A 277 8.90 -7.43 -1.42
CA PHE A 277 7.46 -7.22 -1.49
C PHE A 277 6.92 -6.60 -0.21
N LEU A 278 5.82 -5.88 -0.38
CA LEU A 278 5.03 -5.32 0.71
C LEU A 278 3.58 -5.68 0.48
N LEU A 279 2.93 -6.19 1.53
CA LEU A 279 1.49 -6.44 1.52
C LEU A 279 0.68 -5.14 1.67
N SER A 280 1.32 -4.09 2.19
CA SER A 280 0.82 -2.71 2.15
C SER A 280 1.92 -1.79 1.68
N GLN A 281 1.63 -0.94 0.70
CA GLN A 281 2.60 -0.06 0.02
C GLN A 281 3.58 0.70 0.93
N ASP A 282 3.18 1.00 2.16
CA ASP A 282 3.85 1.88 3.13
C ASP A 282 4.01 1.26 4.54
N LEU A 283 3.62 0.00 4.75
CA LEU A 283 3.75 -0.70 6.04
C LEU A 283 4.49 -2.02 5.89
N GLY A 284 5.38 -2.29 6.85
CA GLY A 284 5.99 -3.60 7.01
C GLY A 284 5.05 -4.64 7.67
N PRO A 285 5.48 -5.90 7.74
CA PRO A 285 6.80 -6.38 7.36
C PRO A 285 7.02 -6.43 5.85
N ALA A 286 8.28 -6.27 5.46
CA ALA A 286 8.74 -6.51 4.10
C ALA A 286 9.11 -7.99 3.93
N TYR A 287 8.77 -8.53 2.78
CA TYR A 287 9.00 -9.92 2.41
C TYR A 287 10.12 -9.98 1.38
N PHE A 288 11.14 -10.78 1.67
CA PHE A 288 12.31 -10.89 0.82
C PHE A 288 12.38 -12.29 0.22
N VAL A 289 12.40 -12.39 -1.11
CA VAL A 289 12.51 -13.68 -1.79
C VAL A 289 13.91 -13.82 -2.36
N PHE A 290 14.71 -14.66 -1.72
CA PHE A 290 16.08 -14.97 -2.09
C PHE A 290 16.13 -16.16 -3.06
N PRO A 291 17.02 -16.13 -4.07
CA PRO A 291 17.31 -17.32 -4.85
C PRO A 291 18.16 -18.33 -4.06
N TYR A 292 18.09 -19.59 -4.45
CA TYR A 292 19.09 -20.58 -4.08
C TYR A 292 20.44 -20.25 -4.74
N VAL A 293 21.45 -19.89 -3.94
CA VAL A 293 22.78 -19.48 -4.46
C VAL A 293 23.44 -20.60 -5.28
N ASN A 294 23.35 -21.84 -4.81
CA ASN A 294 23.93 -23.01 -5.48
C ASN A 294 22.90 -23.95 -6.11
N GLY A 295 21.67 -23.46 -6.32
CA GLY A 295 20.56 -24.28 -6.82
C GLY A 295 20.02 -25.31 -5.82
N THR A 296 20.51 -25.31 -4.58
CA THR A 296 20.04 -26.18 -3.50
C THR A 296 19.34 -25.36 -2.39
N PRO A 297 18.34 -25.95 -1.71
CA PRO A 297 17.72 -25.33 -0.55
C PRO A 297 18.77 -25.10 0.55
N PRO A 298 18.81 -23.93 1.19
CA PRO A 298 19.75 -23.69 2.29
C PRO A 298 19.31 -24.43 3.57
N ASP A 299 20.29 -24.99 4.27
CA ASP A 299 20.15 -25.34 5.68
C ASP A 299 20.14 -24.08 6.56
N GLU A 300 19.89 -24.25 7.86
CA GLU A 300 19.77 -23.13 8.81
C GLU A 300 21.04 -22.27 8.86
N GLU A 301 22.23 -22.89 8.90
CA GLU A 301 23.51 -22.19 8.97
C GLU A 301 23.76 -21.37 7.71
N THR A 302 23.50 -21.95 6.53
CA THR A 302 23.61 -21.27 5.25
C THR A 302 22.63 -20.12 5.16
N ALA A 303 21.35 -20.34 5.52
CA ALA A 303 20.33 -19.29 5.51
C ALA A 303 20.73 -18.12 6.41
N LYS A 304 21.17 -18.41 7.64
CA LYS A 304 21.64 -17.41 8.59
C LYS A 304 22.83 -16.62 8.05
N ARG A 305 23.83 -17.28 7.46
CA ARG A 305 24.99 -16.61 6.85
C ARG A 305 24.58 -15.67 5.71
N LEU A 306 23.74 -16.17 4.81
CA LEU A 306 23.27 -15.40 3.64
C LEU A 306 22.46 -14.17 4.05
N ILE A 307 21.55 -14.32 5.01
CA ILE A 307 20.71 -13.23 5.51
C ILE A 307 21.53 -12.24 6.34
N SER A 308 22.45 -12.71 7.18
CA SER A 308 23.36 -11.84 7.95
C SER A 308 24.17 -10.94 7.03
N ARG A 309 24.71 -11.49 5.94
CA ARG A 309 25.44 -10.69 4.95
C ARG A 309 24.56 -9.64 4.28
N TYR A 310 23.31 -9.98 3.97
CA TYR A 310 22.35 -9.02 3.41
C TYR A 310 22.06 -7.87 4.40
N VAL A 311 21.81 -8.20 5.67
CA VAL A 311 21.54 -7.22 6.73
C VAL A 311 22.74 -6.31 6.96
N GLU A 312 23.96 -6.86 6.97
CA GLU A 312 25.20 -6.09 7.06
C GLU A 312 25.30 -5.07 5.92
N LEU A 313 25.02 -5.50 4.69
CA LEU A 313 25.02 -4.60 3.52
C LEU A 313 23.92 -3.52 3.62
N ALA A 314 22.74 -3.84 4.14
CA ALA A 314 21.66 -2.88 4.35
C ALA A 314 21.96 -1.87 5.46
N GLY A 315 22.77 -2.27 6.45
CA GLY A 315 23.02 -1.51 7.68
C GLY A 315 21.77 -1.31 8.52
N VAL A 316 20.71 -2.09 8.28
CA VAL A 316 19.43 -2.07 8.99
C VAL A 316 18.79 -3.44 8.89
N CYS A 317 18.17 -3.89 9.98
CA CYS A 317 17.33 -5.07 10.00
C CYS A 317 15.94 -4.69 10.48
N PRO A 318 14.96 -4.48 9.57
CA PRO A 318 13.59 -4.27 10.00
C PRO A 318 13.05 -5.53 10.70
N SER A 319 12.40 -5.36 11.85
CA SER A 319 11.81 -6.48 12.60
C SER A 319 10.28 -6.44 12.48
N PRO A 320 9.60 -7.56 12.14
CA PRO A 320 10.21 -8.83 11.76
C PRO A 320 10.79 -8.79 10.34
N LEU A 321 11.89 -9.52 10.12
CA LEU A 321 12.47 -9.75 8.79
C LEU A 321 11.96 -11.08 8.24
N ILE A 322 11.18 -11.05 7.16
CA ILE A 322 10.59 -12.26 6.58
C ILE A 322 11.33 -12.61 5.29
N VAL A 323 11.98 -13.77 5.28
CA VAL A 323 12.80 -14.23 4.15
C VAL A 323 12.29 -15.56 3.63
N GLU A 324 12.10 -15.65 2.32
CA GLU A 324 11.78 -16.89 1.62
C GLU A 324 12.92 -17.25 0.68
N PHE A 325 13.39 -18.50 0.72
CA PHE A 325 14.33 -19.02 -0.26
C PHE A 325 13.61 -19.85 -1.30
N TRP A 326 13.79 -19.49 -2.57
CA TRP A 326 13.09 -20.09 -3.70
C TRP A 326 14.07 -20.68 -4.71
N PRO A 327 13.70 -21.81 -5.37
CA PRO A 327 14.57 -22.49 -6.33
C PRO A 327 14.82 -21.66 -7.59
N LYS A 328 13.89 -20.76 -7.95
CA LYS A 328 14.06 -19.80 -9.03
C LYS A 328 13.37 -18.49 -8.67
N THR A 329 14.11 -17.39 -8.88
CA THR A 329 13.62 -16.02 -8.81
C THR A 329 13.98 -15.31 -10.12
N GLY A 330 13.37 -14.16 -10.38
CA GLY A 330 13.61 -13.40 -11.60
C GLY A 330 12.40 -12.66 -12.12
N VAL A 331 12.60 -11.99 -13.25
CA VAL A 331 11.56 -11.37 -14.07
C VAL A 331 11.81 -11.78 -15.51
N ASP A 332 10.79 -12.33 -16.16
CA ASP A 332 10.77 -12.39 -17.61
C ASP A 332 10.38 -10.98 -18.12
N TYR A 333 11.25 -10.36 -18.90
CA TYR A 333 10.89 -9.18 -19.68
C TYR A 333 9.67 -9.55 -20.51
N LEU A 334 8.55 -8.90 -20.23
CA LEU A 334 7.40 -8.90 -21.11
C LEU A 334 7.81 -8.22 -22.43
N ILE A 335 8.51 -8.93 -23.31
CA ILE A 335 8.53 -8.61 -24.74
C ILE A 335 7.16 -9.04 -25.24
N VAL A 336 6.15 -8.21 -24.95
CA VAL A 336 4.89 -8.26 -25.65
C VAL A 336 5.23 -7.90 -27.10
N LYS A 337 5.45 -8.90 -27.95
CA LYS A 337 5.09 -8.75 -29.37
C LYS A 337 3.58 -8.47 -29.35
N PRO A 338 3.11 -7.29 -29.79
CA PRO A 338 1.70 -6.98 -29.71
C PRO A 338 0.94 -7.91 -30.66
N ASP A 339 0.32 -8.96 -30.13
CA ASP A 339 -0.76 -9.65 -30.83
C ASP A 339 -2.07 -9.08 -30.28
N TYR A 340 -2.60 -8.09 -31.00
CA TYR A 340 -3.79 -7.30 -30.64
C TYR A 340 -5.11 -8.09 -30.69
N ARG A 341 -5.08 -9.42 -30.52
CA ARG A 341 -6.26 -10.28 -30.60
C ARG A 341 -6.84 -10.75 -29.26
N VAL A 342 -6.24 -10.38 -28.12
CA VAL A 342 -6.67 -10.87 -26.79
C VAL A 342 -7.12 -9.75 -25.83
N PHE A 343 -7.36 -8.53 -26.32
CA PHE A 343 -7.89 -7.44 -25.49
C PHE A 343 -9.42 -7.53 -25.29
N ILE A 344 -9.86 -8.44 -24.41
CA ILE A 344 -11.14 -8.33 -23.70
C ILE A 344 -10.96 -8.81 -22.24
N LEU A 345 -10.81 -7.83 -21.32
CA LEU A 345 -11.01 -7.85 -19.86
C LEU A 345 -10.15 -8.73 -18.91
N PRO A 346 -9.82 -8.24 -17.70
CA PRO A 346 -9.41 -6.88 -17.34
C PRO A 346 -8.09 -6.84 -16.55
N ALA A 347 -7.23 -5.92 -16.97
CA ALA A 347 -5.99 -5.54 -16.33
C ALA A 347 -6.25 -4.48 -15.25
N VAL A 348 -6.04 -4.81 -13.97
CA VAL A 348 -5.56 -3.89 -12.92
C VAL A 348 -4.82 -4.73 -11.88
N ALA A 349 -3.73 -4.19 -11.32
CA ALA A 349 -2.95 -4.71 -10.19
C ALA A 349 -1.72 -5.58 -10.51
N ALA A 350 -0.86 -5.12 -11.41
CA ALA A 350 0.57 -5.43 -11.37
C ALA A 350 1.37 -4.13 -11.44
N ALA A 351 1.19 -3.26 -10.43
CA ALA A 351 1.82 -1.95 -10.38
C ALA A 351 2.65 -1.75 -9.11
N VAL A 352 3.62 -2.64 -8.83
CA VAL A 352 4.82 -2.31 -8.01
C VAL A 352 5.96 -3.28 -8.37
N THR A 353 6.78 -2.99 -9.40
CA THR A 353 8.19 -3.48 -9.52
C THR A 353 9.00 -2.96 -10.73
N ILE A 354 8.62 -1.87 -11.41
CA ILE A 354 9.34 -1.47 -12.65
C ILE A 354 10.55 -0.53 -12.40
N ILE A 355 10.69 0.06 -11.21
CA ILE A 355 11.66 1.16 -11.01
C ILE A 355 13.13 0.68 -10.96
N VAL A 356 13.43 -0.53 -10.43
CA VAL A 356 14.82 -1.03 -10.38
C VAL A 356 15.33 -1.44 -11.76
N ALA A 357 14.47 -2.07 -12.56
CA ALA A 357 14.80 -2.51 -13.93
C ALA A 357 15.08 -1.32 -14.87
N LEU A 358 14.29 -0.25 -14.80
CA LEU A 358 14.51 0.95 -15.60
C LEU A 358 15.77 1.73 -15.18
N PHE A 359 16.10 1.75 -13.89
CA PHE A 359 17.28 2.46 -13.40
C PHE A 359 18.59 1.75 -13.80
N ILE A 360 18.62 0.42 -13.70
CA ILE A 360 19.76 -0.41 -14.14
C ILE A 360 19.90 -0.34 -15.68
N ALA A 361 18.80 -0.43 -16.43
CA ALA A 361 18.81 -0.31 -17.90
C ALA A 361 19.33 1.07 -18.37
N ARG A 362 18.97 2.16 -17.69
CA ARG A 362 19.45 3.52 -18.03
C ARG A 362 20.93 3.71 -17.70
N ARG A 363 21.44 3.14 -16.61
CA ARG A 363 22.85 3.31 -16.19
C ARG A 363 23.81 2.49 -17.04
N ILE A 364 23.42 1.28 -17.45
CA ILE A 364 24.23 0.40 -18.33
C ILE A 364 24.34 0.99 -19.75
N LYS A 365 23.25 1.57 -20.28
CA LYS A 365 23.27 2.24 -21.60
C LYS A 365 24.20 3.47 -21.65
N LYS A 366 24.44 4.11 -20.50
CA LYS A 366 25.35 5.25 -20.37
C LYS A 366 26.83 4.82 -20.29
N SER A 367 27.10 3.64 -19.76
CA SER A 367 28.47 3.08 -19.68
C SER A 367 28.93 2.49 -21.02
N ALA A 368 28.02 1.91 -21.81
CA ALA A 368 28.31 1.38 -23.15
C ALA A 368 28.48 2.46 -24.23
N ARG A 369 28.20 3.74 -23.93
CA ARG A 369 28.42 4.89 -24.82
C ARG A 369 29.73 5.64 -24.54
N LYS A 370 30.50 5.21 -23.53
CA LYS A 370 31.77 5.83 -23.11
C LYS A 370 32.95 4.84 -23.09
N GLY A 371 32.78 3.65 -23.65
CA GLY A 371 33.83 2.66 -23.85
C GLY A 371 34.20 2.56 -25.30
#